data_AF-A0A4Y9XR67-F1
#
_entry.id   AF-A0A4Y9XR67-F1
#
_cell.length_a   1.000
_cell.length_b   1.000
_cell.length_c   1.000
_cell.angle_alpha   90.00
_cell.angle_beta   90.00
_cell.angle_gamma   90.00
#
_symmetry.space_group_name_H-M   'P 1'
#
loop_
_entity.id
_entity.type
_entity.pdbx_description
1 polymer ?
#
loop_
_entity_poly.entity_id
_entity_poly.type
_entity_poly.pdbx_seq_one_letter_code
_entity_poly.pdbx_strand_id
1 'polypeptide(L)'
;MQAFMLYMSGGGVQIFSMGIVFMLLSSPFKNLATMNTAFAPFAPSSAPPKAFSTLVLQKVVYILCSILTLALGLWKCRSMGLLPTGTGDWLAFETRGQPPEIALM
;
A
#
# COMPACT_ATOMS: atom_id res chain seq x y z
N MET A 1 -12.49 -3.00 -7.55
CA MET A 1 -11.79 -3.79 -8.58
C MET A 1 -10.36 -4.18 -8.20
N GLN A 2 -9.63 -3.33 -7.45
CA GLN A 2 -8.24 -3.60 -7.00
C GLN A 2 -8.06 -4.99 -6.34
N ALA A 3 -8.96 -5.40 -5.45
CA ALA A 3 -8.89 -6.71 -4.78
C ALA A 3 -9.05 -7.91 -5.73
N PHE A 4 -9.88 -7.79 -6.76
CA PHE A 4 -10.07 -8.84 -7.75
C PHE A 4 -8.83 -8.99 -8.66
N MET A 5 -8.26 -7.87 -9.09
CA MET A 5 -6.99 -7.89 -9.83
C MET A 5 -5.84 -8.49 -9.00
N LEU A 6 -5.81 -8.18 -7.69
CA LEU A 6 -4.84 -8.75 -6.74
C LEU A 6 -4.97 -10.27 -6.58
N TYR A 7 -6.21 -10.79 -6.65
CA TYR A 7 -6.50 -12.22 -6.61
C TYR A 7 -6.00 -12.92 -7.89
N MET A 8 -6.29 -12.35 -9.06
CA MET A 8 -5.87 -12.92 -10.35
C MET A 8 -4.36 -12.89 -10.58
N SER A 9 -3.65 -11.95 -9.96
CA SER A 9 -2.19 -11.78 -10.09
C SER A 9 -1.36 -12.93 -9.48
N GLY A 10 -1.99 -13.89 -8.77
CA GLY A 10 -1.29 -15.05 -8.21
C GLY A 10 -0.36 -14.73 -7.03
N GLY A 11 0.45 -15.70 -6.62
CA GLY A 11 1.38 -15.60 -5.47
C GLY A 11 2.87 -15.44 -5.85
N GLY A 12 3.20 -15.47 -7.13
CA GLY A 12 4.59 -15.42 -7.61
C GLY A 12 5.14 -14.00 -7.77
N VAL A 13 6.46 -13.86 -7.60
CA VAL A 13 7.21 -12.63 -7.94
C VAL A 13 7.46 -12.60 -9.45
N GLN A 14 6.45 -12.19 -10.21
CA GLN A 14 6.55 -11.97 -11.65
C GLN A 14 6.52 -10.48 -11.98
N ILE A 15 7.09 -10.09 -13.14
CA ILE A 15 7.15 -8.68 -13.58
C ILE A 15 5.75 -8.04 -13.64
N PHE A 16 4.75 -8.78 -14.09
CA PHE A 16 3.36 -8.34 -14.16
C PHE A 16 2.74 -8.14 -12.77
N SER A 17 3.06 -9.04 -11.85
CA SER A 17 2.60 -8.95 -10.46
C SER A 17 3.21 -7.75 -9.74
N MET A 18 4.48 -7.43 -10.00
CA MET A 18 5.11 -6.23 -9.42
C MET A 18 4.52 -4.92 -9.93
N GLY A 19 4.21 -4.83 -11.23
CA GLY A 19 3.55 -3.64 -11.78
C GLY A 19 2.19 -3.39 -11.12
N ILE A 20 1.40 -4.43 -10.93
CA ILE A 20 0.09 -4.34 -10.27
C ILE A 20 0.23 -3.94 -8.81
N VAL A 21 1.16 -4.56 -8.07
CA VAL A 21 1.41 -4.23 -6.66
C VAL A 21 1.86 -2.77 -6.50
N PHE A 22 2.74 -2.28 -7.36
CA PHE A 22 3.17 -0.87 -7.36
C PHE A 22 2.00 0.09 -7.64
N MET A 23 1.20 -0.21 -8.65
CA MET A 23 0.02 0.59 -8.98
C MET A 23 -1.01 0.57 -7.83
N LEU A 24 -1.16 -0.57 -7.16
CA LEU A 24 -2.07 -0.73 -6.04
C LEU A 24 -1.61 0.02 -4.78
N LEU A 25 -0.30 0.08 -4.52
CA LEU A 25 0.28 0.88 -3.44
C LEU A 25 0.23 2.39 -3.70
N SER A 26 0.39 2.83 -4.95
CA SER A 26 0.38 4.26 -5.32
C SER A 26 -1.04 4.85 -5.52
N SER A 27 -2.03 4.01 -5.84
CA SER A 27 -3.42 4.44 -6.08
C SER A 27 -4.06 5.18 -4.88
N PRO A 28 -3.92 4.75 -3.62
CA PRO A 28 -4.47 5.46 -2.45
C PRO A 28 -3.97 6.90 -2.34
N PHE A 29 -2.70 7.15 -2.64
CA PHE A 29 -2.13 8.50 -2.59
C PHE A 29 -2.72 9.39 -3.69
N LYS A 30 -2.87 8.85 -4.90
CA LYS A 30 -3.53 9.55 -6.01
C LYS A 30 -4.98 9.87 -5.69
N ASN A 31 -5.70 8.89 -5.13
CA ASN A 31 -7.09 9.02 -4.71
C ASN A 31 -7.28 10.14 -3.69
N LEU A 32 -6.40 10.22 -2.68
CA LEU A 32 -6.41 11.29 -1.69
C LEU A 32 -6.13 12.66 -2.31
N ALA A 33 -5.14 12.75 -3.22
CA ALA A 33 -4.81 14.00 -3.90
C ALA A 33 -5.95 14.52 -4.79
N THR A 34 -6.69 13.63 -5.46
CA THR A 34 -7.82 13.98 -6.33
C THR A 34 -9.18 13.97 -5.62
N MET A 35 -9.23 13.72 -4.32
CA MET A 35 -10.48 13.58 -3.58
C MET A 35 -11.33 14.86 -3.69
N ASN A 36 -10.73 16.03 -3.45
CA ASN A 36 -11.46 17.30 -3.46
C ASN A 36 -12.03 17.66 -4.84
N THR A 37 -11.39 17.23 -5.93
CA THR A 37 -11.90 17.43 -7.30
C THR A 37 -12.97 16.41 -7.65
N ALA A 38 -12.85 15.16 -7.20
CA ALA A 38 -13.86 14.12 -7.41
C ALA A 38 -15.18 14.40 -6.67
N PHE A 39 -15.13 15.05 -5.50
CA PHE A 39 -16.32 15.43 -4.72
C PHE A 39 -16.91 16.81 -5.11
N ALA A 40 -16.20 17.63 -5.88
CA ALA A 40 -16.67 18.94 -6.33
C ALA A 40 -18.03 18.94 -7.05
N PRO A 41 -18.35 18.01 -7.97
CA PRO A 41 -19.66 17.98 -8.64
C PRO A 41 -20.83 17.53 -7.74
N PHE A 42 -20.54 16.97 -6.56
CA PHE A 42 -21.55 16.50 -5.61
C PHE A 42 -21.84 17.51 -4.49
N ALA A 43 -21.20 18.68 -4.50
CA ALA A 43 -21.40 19.71 -3.50
C ALA A 43 -22.77 20.39 -3.65
N PRO A 44 -23.51 20.64 -2.54
CA PRO A 44 -24.79 21.33 -2.60
C PRO A 44 -24.62 22.80 -3.03
N SER A 45 -25.59 23.32 -3.78
CA SER A 45 -25.53 24.66 -4.42
C SER A 45 -25.31 25.84 -3.45
N SER A 46 -25.51 25.64 -2.13
CA SER A 46 -25.29 26.64 -1.07
C SER A 46 -23.90 26.61 -0.44
N ALA A 47 -23.04 25.63 -0.75
CA ALA A 47 -21.75 25.47 -0.07
C ALA A 47 -20.58 25.53 -1.07
N PRO A 48 -19.37 25.97 -0.65
CA PRO A 48 -18.24 26.06 -1.55
C PRO A 48 -17.87 24.67 -2.06
N PRO A 49 -17.75 24.46 -3.38
CA PRO A 49 -17.55 23.12 -3.97
C PRO A 49 -16.24 22.43 -3.55
N LYS A 50 -15.25 23.20 -3.07
CA LYS A 50 -13.97 22.69 -2.54
C LYS A 50 -13.85 22.74 -1.02
N ALA A 51 -14.90 23.14 -0.29
CA ALA A 51 -14.80 23.24 1.16
C ALA A 51 -14.68 21.86 1.83
N PHE A 52 -13.88 21.78 2.89
CA PHE A 52 -13.75 20.55 3.69
C PHE A 52 -15.06 20.16 4.40
N SER A 53 -15.98 21.12 4.60
CA SER A 53 -17.28 20.92 5.26
C SER A 53 -18.35 20.27 4.36
N THR A 54 -18.15 20.24 3.03
CA THR A 54 -19.11 19.59 2.12
C THR A 54 -18.91 18.07 2.12
N LEU A 55 -19.97 17.32 2.40
CA LEU A 55 -20.01 15.85 2.37
C LEU A 55 -18.92 15.17 3.22
N VAL A 56 -18.79 15.58 4.48
CA VAL A 56 -17.78 15.07 5.42
C VAL A 56 -17.86 13.54 5.57
N LEU A 57 -19.07 12.99 5.75
CA LEU A 57 -19.26 11.55 5.95
C LEU A 57 -18.75 10.73 4.76
N GLN A 58 -19.04 11.17 3.54
CA GLN A 58 -18.63 10.51 2.30
C GLN A 58 -17.11 10.61 2.10
N LYS A 59 -16.51 11.76 2.42
CA LYS A 59 -15.04 11.93 2.40
C LYS A 59 -14.35 11.01 3.40
N VAL A 60 -14.88 10.87 4.61
CA VAL A 60 -14.35 9.95 5.63
C VAL A 60 -14.40 8.50 5.14
N VAL A 61 -15.54 8.06 4.60
CA VAL A 61 -15.68 6.70 4.05
C VAL A 61 -14.71 6.48 2.88
N TYR A 62 -14.51 7.48 2.02
CA TYR A 62 -13.54 7.40 0.91
C TYR A 62 -12.10 7.24 1.39
N ILE A 63 -11.70 7.97 2.44
CA ILE A 63 -10.38 7.85 3.06
C ILE A 63 -10.21 6.45 3.67
N LEU A 64 -11.20 5.97 4.44
CA LEU A 64 -11.17 4.64 5.04
C LEU A 64 -11.01 3.53 3.97
N CYS A 65 -11.75 3.62 2.87
CA CYS A 65 -11.65 2.67 1.77
C CYS A 65 -10.28 2.74 1.05
N SER A 66 -9.70 3.93 0.94
CA SER A 66 -8.35 4.12 0.40
C SER A 66 -7.28 3.52 1.31
N ILE A 67 -7.42 3.66 2.63
CA ILE A 67 -6.53 3.03 3.63
C ILE A 67 -6.66 1.50 3.59
N LEU A 68 -7.87 0.97 3.48
CA LEU A 68 -8.10 -0.48 3.33
C LEU A 68 -7.40 -1.02 2.08
N THR A 69 -7.46 -0.29 0.96
CA THR A 69 -6.77 -0.67 -0.28
C THR A 69 -5.25 -0.67 -0.10
N LEU A 70 -4.70 0.32 0.60
CA LEU A 70 -3.28 0.38 0.95
C LEU A 70 -2.87 -0.82 1.81
N ALA A 71 -3.66 -1.13 2.85
CA ALA A 71 -3.40 -2.23 3.77
C ALA A 71 -3.38 -3.58 3.06
N LEU A 72 -4.30 -3.81 2.12
CA LEU A 72 -4.29 -5.02 1.28
C LEU A 72 -3.04 -5.11 0.39
N GLY A 73 -2.58 -3.98 -0.15
CA GLY A 73 -1.32 -3.92 -0.91
C GLY A 73 -0.11 -4.30 -0.06
N LEU A 74 0.01 -3.70 1.12
CA LEU A 74 1.08 -4.01 2.07
C LEU A 74 1.06 -5.48 2.51
N TRP A 75 -0.13 -6.04 2.76
CA TRP A 75 -0.28 -7.45 3.08
C TRP A 75 0.20 -8.36 1.95
N LYS A 76 -0.07 -7.99 0.69
CA LYS A 76 0.46 -8.74 -0.46
C LYS A 76 1.97 -8.63 -0.57
N CYS A 77 2.55 -7.43 -0.42
CA CYS A 77 4.00 -7.22 -0.41
C CYS A 77 4.69 -8.08 0.66
N ARG A 78 4.08 -8.16 1.85
CA ARG A 78 4.54 -9.06 2.92
C ARG A 78 4.47 -10.52 2.50
N SER A 79 3.36 -10.94 1.90
CA SER A 79 3.16 -12.34 1.46
C SER A 79 4.13 -12.75 0.34
N MET A 80 4.60 -11.80 -0.46
CA MET A 80 5.61 -11.99 -1.50
C MET A 80 7.06 -11.91 -1.00
N GLY A 81 7.28 -11.59 0.29
CA GLY A 81 8.63 -11.43 0.85
C GLY A 81 9.36 -10.17 0.38
N LEU A 82 8.64 -9.14 -0.08
CA LEU A 82 9.25 -7.89 -0.56
C LEU A 82 9.54 -6.90 0.56
N LEU A 83 8.84 -7.03 1.68
CA LEU A 83 9.02 -6.15 2.82
C LEU A 83 10.16 -6.69 3.68
N PRO A 84 11.17 -5.86 4.03
CA PRO A 84 12.32 -6.26 4.84
C PRO A 84 11.89 -6.47 6.30
N THR A 85 11.19 -7.57 6.54
CA THR A 85 10.54 -7.90 7.82
C THR A 85 11.15 -9.14 8.47
N GLY A 86 11.89 -9.95 7.72
CA GLY A 86 12.62 -11.09 8.23
C GLY A 86 14.04 -10.71 8.66
N THR A 87 14.58 -11.43 9.63
CA THR A 87 16.01 -11.32 10.00
C THR A 87 16.94 -11.63 8.82
N GLY A 88 16.51 -12.50 7.90
CA GLY A 88 17.22 -12.80 6.65
C GLY A 88 17.41 -11.58 5.74
N ASP A 89 16.49 -10.61 5.75
CA ASP A 89 16.58 -9.40 4.93
C ASP A 89 17.72 -8.48 5.38
N TRP A 90 18.14 -8.61 6.64
CA TRP A 90 19.21 -7.81 7.27
C TRP A 90 20.53 -8.57 7.39
N LEU A 91 20.58 -9.82 6.94
CA LEU A 91 21.71 -10.72 7.11
C LEU A 91 23.00 -10.19 6.47
N ALA A 92 22.89 -9.37 5.42
CA ALA A 92 24.03 -8.73 4.78
C ALA A 92 24.69 -7.64 5.65
N PHE A 93 23.96 -7.12 6.65
CA PHE A 93 24.43 -6.06 7.56
C PHE A 93 24.78 -6.60 8.96
N GLU A 94 24.54 -7.89 9.21
CA GLU A 94 24.82 -8.54 10.49
C GLU A 94 26.32 -8.88 10.58
N THR A 95 27.01 -8.35 11.59
CA THR A 95 28.37 -8.77 11.92
C THR A 95 28.34 -10.17 12.53
N ARG A 96 28.89 -11.15 11.81
CA ARG A 96 29.06 -12.50 12.33
C ARG A 96 30.32 -12.60 13.18
N GLY A 97 30.19 -13.22 14.36
CA GLY A 97 31.34 -13.56 15.19
C GLY A 97 32.26 -14.57 14.50
N GLN A 98 33.43 -14.84 15.12
CA GLN A 98 34.33 -15.87 14.61
C GLN A 98 33.61 -17.22 14.53
N PRO A 99 33.80 -17.99 13.44
CA PRO A 99 33.23 -19.32 13.32
C PRO A 99 33.69 -20.20 14.50
N PRO A 100 32.80 -21.01 15.08
CA PRO A 100 33.15 -21.87 16.22
C PRO A 100 34.25 -22.88 15.87
N GLU A 101 34.42 -23.25 14.60
CA GLU A 101 35.54 -24.09 14.16
C GLU A 101 36.93 -23.45 14.31
N ILE A 102 37.03 -22.12 14.33
CA ILE A 102 38.31 -21.39 14.48
C ILE A 102 38.59 -21.07 15.95
N ALA A 103 37.55 -20.88 16.77
CA ALA A 103 37.69 -20.54 18.19
C ALA A 103 38.16 -21.71 19.08
N LEU A 104 38.10 -22.95 18.56
CA LEU A 104 38.47 -24.18 19.28
C LEU A 104 39.86 -24.73 18.90
N MET A 105 40.59 -24.07 17.99
CA MET A 105 42.00 -24.34 17.67
C MET A 105 42.93 -23.40 18.43
#